data_AF-U9TWE2-F1
#
_entry.id   AF-U9TWE2-F1
#
_cell.length_a   1.000
_cell.length_b   1.000
_cell.length_c   1.000
_cell.angle_alpha   90.00
_cell.angle_beta   90.00
_cell.angle_gamma   90.00
#
_symmetry.space_group_name_H-M   'P 1'
#
loop_
_entity.id
_entity.type
_entity.pdbx_description
1 polymer ?
#
loop_
_entity_poly.entity_id
_entity_poly.type
_entity_poly.pdbx_seq_one_letter_code
_entity_poly.pdbx_strand_id
1 'polypeptide(L)' 'MIREGEWNINEFPELKKDLLNKLNIQAVDETSLPQLLEEVLEEVQKYHFYKMEQFYNQFPVL' A
#
# COMPACT_ATOMS: atom_id res chain seq x y z
N MET A 1 8.55 8.06 31.47
CA MET A 1 7.16 8.44 31.81
C MET A 1 6.28 7.93 30.69
N ILE A 2 5.50 6.90 30.94
CA ILE A 2 4.44 6.46 30.03
C ILE A 2 3.25 7.38 30.33
N ARG A 3 2.72 8.08 29.33
CA ARG A 3 1.55 8.95 29.53
C ARG A 3 0.33 8.08 29.79
N GLU A 4 -0.49 8.41 30.78
CA GLU A 4 -1.77 7.72 31.00
C GLU A 4 -2.59 7.74 29.69
N GLY A 5 -2.91 6.55 29.17
CA GLY A 5 -3.61 6.37 27.90
C GLY A 5 -2.73 5.92 26.72
N GLU A 6 -1.40 5.98 26.81
CA GLU A 6 -0.52 5.35 25.83
C GLU A 6 -0.37 3.86 26.15
N TRP A 7 -1.16 3.02 25.46
CA TRP A 7 -0.91 1.59 25.46
C TRP A 7 0.43 1.33 24.78
N ASN A 8 1.42 0.85 25.54
CA ASN A 8 2.65 0.29 24.98
C ASN A 8 2.32 -1.03 24.28
N ILE A 9 1.68 -0.95 23.11
CA ILE A 9 1.27 -2.11 22.30
C ILE A 9 2.45 -3.00 21.89
N ASN A 10 3.70 -2.53 22.06
CA ASN A 10 4.92 -3.31 21.88
C ASN A 10 5.24 -4.23 23.07
N GLU A 11 4.66 -4.00 24.26
CA GLU A 11 4.76 -4.90 25.42
C GLU A 11 3.84 -6.13 25.31
N PHE A 12 2.81 -6.07 24.45
CA PHE A 12 1.78 -7.12 24.36
C PHE A 12 1.52 -7.54 22.90
N PRO A 13 2.49 -8.17 22.24
CA PRO A 13 2.41 -8.55 20.82
C PRO A 13 1.27 -9.54 20.53
N GLU A 14 0.92 -10.41 21.49
CA GLU A 14 -0.20 -11.36 21.35
C GLU A 14 -1.56 -10.65 21.37
N LEU A 15 -1.74 -9.70 22.28
CA LEU A 15 -2.97 -8.91 22.43
C LEU A 15 -3.22 -8.03 21.19
N LYS A 16 -2.15 -7.50 20.61
CA LYS A 16 -2.18 -6.80 19.31
C LYS A 16 -2.67 -7.72 18.20
N LYS A 17 -2.11 -8.93 18.08
CA LYS A 17 -2.52 -9.93 17.07
C LYS A 17 -3.97 -10.35 17.24
N ASP A 18 -4.40 -10.64 18.47
CA ASP A 18 -5.78 -11.03 18.77
C ASP A 18 -6.79 -9.93 18.43
N LEU A 19 -6.45 -8.67 18.72
CA LEU A 19 -7.30 -7.53 18.35
C LEU A 19 -7.39 -7.36 16.83
N LEU A 20 -6.27 -7.43 16.11
CA LEU A 20 -6.24 -7.36 14.65
C LEU A 20 -7.06 -8.48 14.01
N ASN A 21 -6.94 -9.70 14.52
CA ASN A 21 -7.73 -10.85 14.12
C ASN A 21 -9.24 -10.63 14.36
N LYS A 22 -9.63 -10.15 15.54
CA LYS A 22 -11.06 -9.86 15.86
C LYS A 22 -11.65 -8.76 14.99
N LEU A 23 -10.85 -7.76 14.65
CA LEU A 23 -11.26 -6.66 13.76
C LEU A 23 -11.23 -7.07 12.28
N ASN A 24 -10.82 -8.32 11.97
CA ASN A 24 -10.59 -8.82 10.61
C ASN A 24 -9.66 -7.92 9.80
N ILE A 25 -8.77 -7.20 10.51
CA ILE A 25 -7.73 -6.39 9.92
C ILE A 25 -6.57 -7.36 9.73
N GLN A 26 -6.33 -7.77 8.49
CA GLN A 26 -5.06 -8.42 8.19
C GLN A 26 -3.97 -7.48 8.66
N ALA A 27 -3.05 -7.98 9.48
CA ALA A 27 -1.80 -7.32 9.75
C ALA A 27 -1.06 -7.28 8.42
N VAL A 28 -1.45 -6.33 7.55
CA VAL A 28 -0.75 -6.06 6.32
C VAL A 28 0.61 -5.63 6.79
N ASP A 29 1.61 -6.49 6.57
CA ASP A 29 2.98 -6.23 6.96
C ASP A 29 3.30 -4.80 6.54
N GLU A 30 3.84 -3.99 7.45
CA GLU A 30 4.12 -2.57 7.18
C GLU A 30 5.02 -2.39 5.95
N THR A 31 5.73 -3.45 5.54
CA THR A 31 6.53 -3.54 4.32
C THR A 31 5.74 -3.87 3.05
N SER A 32 4.59 -4.54 3.17
CA SER A 32 3.76 -4.97 2.04
C SER A 32 2.87 -3.87 1.47
N LEU A 33 2.44 -2.89 2.28
CA LEU A 33 1.71 -1.72 1.78
C LEU A 33 2.55 -0.83 0.84
N PRO A 34 3.79 -0.45 1.20
CA PRO A 34 4.68 0.28 0.29
C PRO A 34 4.98 -0.47 -0.99
N GLN A 35 5.21 -1.79 -0.92
CA GLN A 35 5.48 -2.63 -2.09
C GLN A 35 4.27 -2.69 -3.04
N LEU A 36 3.07 -2.92 -2.51
CA LEU A 36 1.84 -2.90 -3.30
C LEU A 36 1.58 -1.52 -3.92
N LEU A 37 1.90 -0.44 -3.21
CA LEU A 37 1.77 0.91 -3.75
C LEU A 37 2.74 1.15 -4.92
N GLU A 38 3.97 0.67 -4.81
CA GLU A 38 4.99 0.76 -5.87
C GLU A 38 4.56 -0.03 -7.11
N GLU A 39 4.11 -1.28 -6.93
CA GLU A 39 3.60 -2.11 -8.03
C GLU A 39 2.42 -1.44 -8.77
N VAL A 40 1.48 -0.85 -8.01
CA VAL A 40 0.34 -0.14 -8.61
C VAL A 40 0.80 1.12 -9.36
N LEU A 41 1.77 1.87 -8.84
CA LEU A 41 2.31 3.05 -9.50
C LEU A 41 3.03 2.69 -10.81
N GLU A 42 3.81 1.61 -10.83
CA GLU A 42 4.47 1.14 -12.04
C GLU A 42 3.47 0.77 -13.14
N GLU A 43 2.42 0.00 -12.81
CA GLU A 43 1.40 -0.38 -13.79
C GLU A 43 0.59 0.82 -14.31
N VAL A 44 0.29 1.81 -13.46
CA VAL A 44 -0.37 3.05 -13.90
C VAL A 44 0.52 3.84 -14.87
N GLN A 45 1.82 3.96 -14.58
CA GLN A 45 2.76 4.65 -15.46
C GLN A 45 2.91 3.94 -16.81
N LYS A 46 3.03 2.62 -16.79
CA LYS A 46 3.11 1.78 -17.99
C LYS A 46 1.85 1.89 -18.84
N TYR A 47 0.67 1.86 -18.22
CA TYR A 47 -0.59 2.06 -18.92
C TYR A 47 -0.66 3.45 -19.56
N HIS A 48 -0.22 4.49 -18.85
CA HIS A 48 -0.17 5.85 -19.40
C HIS A 48 0.78 5.95 -20.59
N PHE A 49 1.98 5.37 -20.49
CA PHE A 49 2.95 5.32 -21.59
C PHE A 49 2.38 4.60 -22.82
N TYR A 50 1.82 3.40 -22.62
CA TYR A 50 1.19 2.63 -23.70
C TYR A 50 0.08 3.43 -24.37
N LYS A 51 -0.79 4.08 -23.59
CA LYS A 51 -1.89 4.89 -24.12
C LYS A 51 -1.39 6.10 -24.92
N MET A 52 -0.31 6.73 -24.49
CA MET A 52 0.35 7.82 -25.23
C MET A 52 0.96 7.32 -26.54
N GLU A 53 1.67 6.20 -26.53
CA GLU A 53 2.24 5.59 -27.72
C GLU A 53 1.16 5.24 -28.75
N GLN A 54 0.05 4.63 -28.32
CA GLN A 54 -1.09 4.35 -29.20
C GLN A 54 -1.66 5.63 -29.83
N PHE A 55 -1.77 6.71 -29.05
CA PHE A 55 -2.25 8.00 -29.56
C PHE A 55 -1.32 8.59 -30.63
N TYR A 56 0.00 8.61 -30.40
CA TYR A 56 0.96 9.12 -31.37
C TYR A 56 1.04 8.28 -32.65
N ASN A 57 0.93 6.96 -32.52
CA ASN A 57 0.92 6.06 -33.67
C ASN A 57 -0.37 6.16 -34.49
N GLN A 58 -1.47 6.59 -33.87
CA GLN A 58 -2.76 6.81 -34.54
C GLN A 58 -2.84 8.15 -35.27
N PHE A 59 -2.07 9.16 -34.84
CA PHE A 59 -1.99 10.48 -35.47
C PHE A 59 -0.53 10.88 -35.72
N PRO A 60 0.16 10.29 -36.72
CA PRO A 60 1.46 10.79 -37.12
C PRO A 60 1.29 12.23 -37.59
N VAL A 61 2.00 13.16 -36.92
CA VAL A 61 2.05 14.56 -37.33
C VAL A 61 2.58 14.60 -38.77
N LEU A 62 1.77 15.15 -39.69
CA LEU A 62 2.13 15.37 -41.10
C LEU A 62 3.26 16.39 -41.25
#